data_AF-A0A6I5CHU3-F1
#
_entry.id   AF-A0A6I5CHU3-F1
#
_cell.length_a   1.000
_cell.length_b   1.000
_cell.length_c   1.000
_cell.angle_alpha   90.00
_cell.angle_beta   90.00
_cell.angle_gamma   90.00
#
_symmetry.space_group_name_H-M   'P 1'
#
loop_
_entity.id
_entity.type
_entity.pdbx_description
1 polymer ?
#
loop_
_entity_poly.entity_id
_entity_poly.type
_entity_poly.pdbx_seq_one_letter_code
_entity_poly.pdbx_strand_id
1 'polypeptide(L)'
;MTVGVLRSAPRAAFPPPDGRPCLVEVGPLALESGAVLPGVRLAVQCWGRPSALRDNVVLVLHALTGDAHVAGPAGPGQPTPGWWDGVVGEGRAVDTGRWCVLAANVL
;
A
#
# COMPACT_ATOMS: atom_id res chain seq x y z
N MET A 1 15.81 28.59 -14.27
CA MET A 1 15.48 28.95 -12.87
C MET A 1 14.32 28.06 -12.46
N THR A 2 14.35 27.12 -11.52
CA THR A 2 15.35 26.55 -10.62
C THR A 2 14.85 25.10 -10.41
N VAL A 3 15.68 24.09 -10.66
CA VAL A 3 15.32 22.70 -10.31
C VAL A 3 15.35 22.64 -8.79
N GLY A 4 14.17 22.71 -8.17
CA GLY A 4 14.02 22.59 -6.72
C GLY A 4 14.46 21.19 -6.31
N VAL A 5 15.60 21.09 -5.63
CA VAL A 5 16.03 19.85 -4.98
C VAL A 5 14.98 19.49 -3.94
N LEU A 6 14.14 18.49 -4.25
CA LEU A 6 13.18 17.93 -3.32
C LEU A 6 13.98 17.37 -2.13
N ARG A 7 13.88 18.04 -0.99
CA ARG A 7 14.41 17.54 0.28
C ARG A 7 13.75 16.18 0.55
N SER A 8 14.56 15.13 0.69
CA SER A 8 14.04 13.81 1.06
C SER A 8 13.37 13.92 2.43
N ALA A 9 12.05 13.74 2.47
CA ALA A 9 11.33 13.53 3.72
C ALA A 9 11.94 12.32 4.46
N PRO A 10 11.93 12.29 5.81
CA PRO A 10 12.34 11.10 6.54
C PRO A 10 11.56 9.90 6.01
N ARG A 11 12.29 8.82 5.72
CA ARG A 11 11.72 7.60 5.14
C ARG A 11 10.64 7.11 6.10
N ALA A 12 9.37 7.22 5.70
CA ALA A 12 8.27 6.70 6.49
C ALA A 12 8.57 5.25 6.88
N ALA A 13 8.23 4.88 8.12
CA ALA A 13 8.34 3.50 8.56
C ALA A 13 7.56 2.63 7.57
N PHE A 14 8.13 1.47 7.22
CA PHE A 14 7.45 0.57 6.30
C PHE A 14 6.15 0.07 6.95
N PRO A 15 5.03 -0.07 6.21
CA PRO A 15 3.77 -0.52 6.77
C PRO A 15 3.90 -1.84 7.54
N PRO A 16 3.17 -2.01 8.67
CA PRO A 16 3.20 -3.25 9.43
C PRO A 16 2.69 -4.42 8.56
N PRO A 17 3.39 -5.57 8.51
CA PRO A 17 2.98 -6.71 7.70
C PRO A 17 1.95 -7.59 8.42
N ASP A 18 0.93 -6.98 9.03
CA ASP A 18 -0.11 -7.66 9.82
C ASP A 18 -1.48 -7.66 9.13
N GLY A 19 -1.54 -7.22 7.87
CA GLY A 19 -2.76 -7.12 7.08
C GLY A 19 -3.73 -6.04 7.56
N ARG A 20 -3.39 -5.21 8.54
CA ARG A 20 -4.27 -4.15 9.03
C ARG A 20 -4.05 -2.85 8.25
N PRO A 21 -5.11 -2.05 8.04
CA PRO A 21 -4.96 -0.77 7.39
C PRO A 21 -4.13 0.18 8.26
N CYS A 22 -3.18 0.88 7.66
CA CYS A 22 -2.49 2.02 8.25
C CYS A 22 -2.51 3.21 7.29
N LEU A 23 -2.40 4.42 7.84
CA LEU A 23 -2.33 5.64 7.05
C LEU A 23 -0.86 6.04 6.83
N VAL A 24 -0.50 6.30 5.58
CA VAL A 24 0.78 6.85 5.19
C VAL A 24 0.59 8.29 4.75
N GLU A 25 1.29 9.21 5.41
CA GLU A 25 1.35 10.62 5.04
C GLU A 25 2.20 10.78 3.77
N VAL A 26 1.59 11.24 2.69
CA VAL A 26 2.26 11.60 1.43
C VAL A 26 2.59 13.10 1.42
N GLY A 27 1.73 13.91 2.05
CA GLY A 27 1.86 15.36 2.05
C GLY A 27 1.24 15.99 0.80
N PRO A 28 1.64 17.22 0.42
CA PRO A 28 1.09 17.87 -0.77
C PRO A 28 1.46 17.10 -2.04
N LEU A 29 0.46 16.76 -2.86
CA LEU A 29 0.65 16.03 -4.11
C LEU A 29 0.33 16.94 -5.30
N ALA A 30 1.33 17.19 -6.16
CA ALA A 30 1.12 17.83 -7.45
C ALA A 30 0.48 16.83 -8.42
N LEU A 31 -0.66 17.21 -8.99
CA LEU A 31 -1.38 16.41 -9.98
C LEU A 31 -0.92 16.73 -11.40
N GLU A 32 -1.19 15.81 -12.32
CA GLU A 32 -0.91 16.02 -13.76
C GLU A 32 -1.67 17.23 -14.33
N SER A 33 -2.85 17.54 -13.79
CA SER A 33 -3.64 18.73 -14.16
C SER A 33 -2.99 20.07 -13.77
N GLY A 34 -1.90 20.05 -13.00
CA GLY A 34 -1.25 21.23 -12.43
C GLY A 34 -1.85 21.70 -11.09
N ALA A 35 -2.95 21.09 -10.64
CA ALA A 35 -3.49 21.33 -9.30
C ALA A 35 -2.63 20.66 -8.21
N VAL A 36 -2.78 21.12 -6.97
CA VAL A 36 -2.13 20.49 -5.79
C VAL A 36 -3.20 20.02 -4.82
N LEU A 37 -3.15 18.74 -4.44
CA LEU A 37 -3.92 18.19 -3.33
C LEU A 37 -3.14 18.39 -2.04
N PRO A 38 -3.64 19.20 -1.07
CA PRO A 38 -2.95 19.38 0.20
C PRO A 38 -3.15 18.17 1.11
N GLY A 39 -2.11 17.79 1.85
CA GLY A 39 -2.22 16.83 2.96
C GLY A 39 -2.71 15.44 2.56
N VAL A 40 -2.21 14.90 1.44
CA VAL A 40 -2.59 13.56 0.98
C VAL A 40 -2.15 12.50 1.97
N ARG A 41 -3.08 11.59 2.27
CA ARG A 41 -2.89 10.40 3.10
C ARG A 41 -3.40 9.19 2.34
N LEU A 42 -2.63 8.12 2.33
CA LEU A 42 -3.00 6.87 1.69
C LEU A 42 -3.27 5.81 2.76
N ALA A 43 -4.42 5.14 2.67
CA ALA A 43 -4.66 3.91 3.41
C ALA A 43 -3.93 2.77 2.70
N VAL A 44 -3.09 2.03 3.44
CA VAL A 44 -2.32 0.91 2.92
C VAL A 44 -2.49 -0.32 3.79
N GLN A 45 -2.39 -1.50 3.19
CA GLN A 45 -2.31 -2.80 3.87
C GLN A 45 -1.08 -3.56 3.37
N CYS A 46 -0.48 -4.36 4.25
CA CYS A 46 0.73 -5.12 3.95
C CYS A 46 0.66 -6.53 4.53
N TRP A 47 1.15 -7.51 3.75
CA TRP A 47 1.27 -8.91 4.14
C TRP A 47 2.65 -9.44 3.81
N GLY A 48 3.22 -10.29 4.68
CA GLY A 48 4.58 -10.80 4.51
C GLY A 48 5.66 -9.75 4.83
N ARG A 49 6.87 -10.20 5.15
CA ARG A 49 7.93 -9.31 5.68
C ARG A 49 8.79 -8.74 4.53
N PRO A 50 9.06 -7.43 4.51
CA PRO A 50 10.04 -6.87 3.57
C PRO A 50 11.44 -7.39 3.90
N SER A 51 12.19 -7.77 2.88
CA SER A 51 13.60 -8.10 3.01
C SER A 51 14.39 -6.87 3.50
N ALA A 52 15.60 -7.09 4.02
CA ALA A 52 16.47 -6.00 4.45
C ALA A 52 16.76 -4.99 3.31
N LEU A 53 16.85 -5.50 2.07
CA LEU A 53 17.07 -4.69 0.86
C LEU A 53 15.77 -4.13 0.26
N ARG A 54 14.61 -4.60 0.71
CA ARG A 54 13.27 -4.27 0.19
C ARG A 54 13.10 -4.60 -1.30
N ASP A 55 13.78 -5.63 -1.75
CA ASP A 55 13.76 -6.16 -3.12
C ASP A 55 12.68 -7.24 -3.34
N ASN A 56 11.93 -7.61 -2.30
CA ASN A 56 10.84 -8.59 -2.36
C ASN A 56 9.44 -7.95 -2.25
N VAL A 57 9.30 -6.65 -2.57
CA VAL A 57 8.00 -5.96 -2.48
C VAL A 57 7.19 -6.16 -3.77
N VAL A 58 5.96 -6.63 -3.63
CA VAL A 58 4.97 -6.74 -4.70
C VAL A 58 3.86 -5.72 -4.44
N LEU A 59 3.71 -4.73 -5.31
CA LEU A 59 2.61 -3.77 -5.26
C LEU A 59 1.40 -4.31 -6.01
N VAL A 60 0.28 -4.46 -5.30
CA VAL A 60 -1.00 -4.89 -5.87
C VAL A 60 -1.88 -3.65 -6.06
N LEU A 61 -2.37 -3.47 -7.28
CA LEU A 61 -3.27 -2.38 -7.65
C LEU A 61 -4.68 -2.93 -7.79
N HIS A 62 -5.63 -2.35 -7.07
CA HIS A 62 -7.02 -2.76 -7.13
C HIS A 62 -7.71 -2.18 -8.39
N ALA A 63 -8.86 -2.79 -8.74
CA ALA A 63 -9.74 -2.27 -9.79
C ALA A 63 -10.63 -1.12 -9.28
N LEU A 64 -11.52 -0.59 -10.14
CA LEU A 64 -12.32 0.62 -9.86
C LEU A 64 -13.06 0.62 -8.51
N THR A 65 -13.71 -0.49 -8.15
CA THR A 65 -14.52 -0.61 -6.92
C THR A 65 -13.81 -1.39 -5.82
N GLY A 66 -12.53 -1.69 -6.01
CA GLY A 66 -11.71 -2.36 -5.00
C GLY A 66 -11.12 -1.35 -4.01
N ASP A 67 -10.46 -1.89 -3.00
CA ASP A 67 -9.75 -1.14 -1.97
C ASP A 67 -8.39 -1.80 -1.68
N ALA A 68 -7.74 -1.36 -0.60
CA ALA A 68 -6.47 -1.94 -0.17
C ALA A 68 -6.60 -3.40 0.30
N HIS A 69 -7.79 -3.96 0.51
CA HIS A 69 -8.00 -5.25 1.16
C HIS A 69 -7.89 -6.42 0.19
N VAL A 70 -6.65 -6.78 -0.11
CA VAL A 70 -6.33 -7.86 -1.05
C VAL A 70 -6.63 -9.25 -0.49
N ALA A 71 -6.28 -9.50 0.77
CA ALA A 71 -6.40 -10.81 1.42
C ALA A 71 -6.79 -10.69 2.90
N GLY A 72 -7.44 -11.73 3.42
CA GLY A 72 -7.94 -11.81 4.79
C GLY A 72 -9.47 -11.78 4.91
N PRO A 73 -10.00 -11.99 6.13
CA PRO A 73 -11.42 -12.01 6.38
C PRO A 73 -12.02 -10.61 6.43
N ALA A 74 -13.33 -10.53 6.19
CA ALA A 74 -14.12 -9.35 6.56
C ALA A 74 -14.02 -9.08 8.08
N GLY A 75 -14.16 -7.83 8.48
CA GLY A 75 -14.07 -7.41 9.88
C GLY A 75 -14.37 -5.93 10.07
N PRO A 76 -14.09 -5.38 11.28
CA PRO A 76 -14.29 -3.96 11.54
C PRO A 76 -13.52 -3.09 10.54
N GLY A 77 -14.25 -2.22 9.82
CA GLY A 77 -13.67 -1.37 8.76
C GLY A 77 -13.40 -2.07 7.43
N GLN A 78 -13.71 -3.37 7.32
CA GLN A 78 -13.57 -4.18 6.10
C GLN A 78 -14.84 -5.01 5.88
N PRO A 79 -15.87 -4.47 5.20
CA PRO A 79 -17.18 -5.12 5.10
C PRO A 79 -17.16 -6.39 4.22
N THR A 80 -16.17 -6.54 3.36
CA THR A 80 -16.00 -7.67 2.45
C THR A 80 -14.68 -8.40 2.73
N PRO A 81 -14.58 -9.72 2.47
CA PRO A 81 -13.30 -10.42 2.51
C PRO A 81 -12.37 -9.92 1.40
N GLY A 82 -11.09 -10.26 1.51
CA GLY A 82 -10.08 -9.88 0.55
C GLY A 82 -10.43 -10.33 -0.87
N TRP A 83 -10.41 -9.39 -1.82
CA TRP A 83 -10.87 -9.63 -3.20
C TRP A 83 -9.97 -10.60 -3.98
N TRP A 84 -8.78 -10.91 -3.47
CA TRP A 84 -7.84 -11.91 -3.97
C TRP A 84 -7.34 -12.85 -2.87
N ASP A 85 -8.19 -13.19 -1.90
CA ASP A 85 -7.80 -14.15 -0.85
C ASP A 85 -7.37 -15.51 -1.45
N GLY A 86 -7.90 -15.95 -2.60
CA GLY A 86 -7.40 -17.17 -3.25
C GLY A 86 -5.94 -17.10 -3.76
N VAL A 87 -5.38 -15.90 -3.90
CA VAL A 87 -4.16 -15.62 -4.69
C VAL A 87 -2.99 -15.17 -3.81
N VAL A 88 -3.27 -14.35 -2.79
CA VAL A 88 -2.27 -13.76 -1.90
C VAL A 88 -2.32 -14.44 -0.53
N GLY A 89 -1.20 -14.96 -0.06
CA GLY A 89 -1.08 -15.62 1.25
C GLY A 89 0.00 -16.70 1.25
N GLU A 90 0.25 -17.32 2.40
CA GLU A 90 1.33 -18.31 2.55
C GLU A 90 1.07 -19.53 1.65
N GLY A 91 2.06 -19.88 0.82
CA GLY A 91 1.98 -20.97 -0.15
C GLY A 91 1.04 -20.73 -1.35
N ARG A 92 0.44 -19.54 -1.47
CA ARG A 92 -0.40 -19.15 -2.62
C ARG A 92 0.45 -18.61 -3.78
N ALA A 93 -0.18 -18.29 -4.91
CA ALA A 93 0.52 -17.82 -6.11
C ALA A 93 1.40 -16.58 -5.85
N VAL A 94 0.88 -15.65 -5.05
CA VAL A 94 1.67 -14.57 -4.44
C VAL A 94 1.94 -14.94 -2.99
N ASP A 95 3.02 -15.70 -2.81
CA ASP A 95 3.39 -16.30 -1.53
C ASP A 95 3.92 -15.28 -0.53
N THR A 96 3.16 -15.00 0.53
CA THR A 96 3.56 -14.04 1.59
C THR A 96 4.65 -14.58 2.53
N GLY A 97 5.00 -15.87 2.43
CA GLY A 97 6.21 -16.41 3.06
C GLY A 97 7.50 -15.98 2.34
N ARG A 98 7.39 -15.50 1.10
CA ARG A 98 8.53 -15.07 0.25
C ARG A 98 8.48 -13.58 -0.10
N TRP A 99 7.29 -13.10 -0.44
CA TRP A 99 7.05 -11.74 -0.91
C TRP A 99 6.41 -10.87 0.17
N CYS A 100 6.77 -9.60 0.18
CA CYS A 100 6.10 -8.56 0.93
C CYS A 100 5.06 -7.91 0.03
N VAL A 101 3.79 -8.23 0.21
CA VAL A 101 2.69 -7.70 -0.58
C VAL A 101 2.22 -6.39 0.03
N LEU A 102 2.12 -5.34 -0.79
CA LEU A 102 1.64 -4.02 -0.41
C LEU A 102 0.47 -3.62 -1.32
N ALA A 103 -0.59 -3.07 -0.74
CA ALA A 103 -1.68 -2.47 -1.49
C ALA A 103 -2.08 -1.14 -0.86
N ALA A 104 -2.46 -0.17 -1.70
CA ALA A 104 -2.98 1.11 -1.28
C ALA A 104 -4.41 1.26 -1.78
N ASN A 105 -5.25 1.97 -1.03
CA ASN A 105 -6.53 2.44 -1.53
C ASN A 105 -6.30 3.70 -2.38
N VAL A 106 -6.88 3.76 -3.57
CA VAL A 106 -6.77 4.90 -4.49
C VAL A 106 -7.49 6.12 -3.93
N LEU A 107 -7.04 7.30 -4.34
CA LEU A 107 -7.61 8.61 -3.99
C LEU A 107 -8.67 9.06 -5.01
#